data_AF-A0A443RTB4-F1
#
_entry.id   AF-A0A443RTB4-F1
#
_cell.length_a   1.000
_cell.length_b   1.000
_cell.length_c   1.000
_cell.angle_alpha   90.00
_cell.angle_beta   90.00
_cell.angle_gamma   90.00
#
_symmetry.space_group_name_H-M   'P 1'
#
loop_
_entity.id
_entity.type
_entity.pdbx_description
1 polymer ?
#
loop_
_entity_poly.entity_id
_entity_poly.type
_entity_poly.pdbx_seq_one_letter_code
_entity_poly.pdbx_strand_id
1 'polypeptide(L)'
;FDLTCGRSWLASMTQSAYMAGSMVAVVGLGQASDNFGRLPIIWGSFFVEIIAAISLTFSVNIYQYLISRFFLAVGASGRWATGFVLS
;
A
#
# COMPACT_ATOMS: atom_id res chain seq x y z
N PHE A 1 -20.62 -22.33 17.56
CA PHE A 1 -19.61 -21.26 17.55
C PHE A 1 -18.55 -21.65 16.54
N ASP A 2 -18.73 -21.32 15.25
CA ASP A 2 -17.65 -21.14 14.26
C ASP A 2 -18.26 -20.86 12.86
N LEU A 3 -18.73 -19.64 12.61
CA LEU A 3 -19.25 -19.24 11.28
C LEU A 3 -18.82 -17.81 10.88
N THR A 4 -18.22 -17.04 11.79
CA THR A 4 -17.73 -15.67 11.56
C THR A 4 -16.21 -15.53 11.68
N CYS A 5 -15.50 -16.55 12.20
CA CYS A 5 -14.04 -16.50 12.39
C CYS A 5 -13.24 -16.52 11.08
N GLY A 6 -13.78 -17.16 10.04
CA GLY A 6 -13.14 -17.20 8.71
C GLY A 6 -13.05 -15.83 8.02
N ARG A 7 -13.96 -14.89 8.31
CA ARG A 7 -13.95 -13.54 7.70
C ARG A 7 -13.30 -12.47 8.58
N SER A 8 -13.40 -12.58 9.91
CA SER A 8 -12.73 -11.64 10.82
C SER A 8 -11.20 -11.80 10.76
N TRP A 9 -10.70 -13.03 10.70
CA TRP A 9 -9.27 -13.29 10.53
C TRP A 9 -8.74 -12.72 9.22
N LEU A 10 -9.50 -12.83 8.13
CA LEU A 10 -9.17 -12.22 6.85
C LEU A 10 -9.06 -10.69 6.97
N ALA A 11 -10.02 -10.04 7.63
CA ALA A 11 -9.98 -8.59 7.82
C ALA A 11 -8.76 -8.14 8.64
N SER A 12 -8.46 -8.84 9.73
CA SER A 12 -7.27 -8.60 10.56
C SER A 12 -5.98 -8.82 9.79
N MET A 13 -5.83 -9.95 9.08
CA MET A 13 -4.66 -10.22 8.24
C MET A 13 -4.46 -9.15 7.17
N THR A 14 -5.55 -8.73 6.54
CA THR A 14 -5.48 -7.73 5.47
C THR A 14 -5.17 -6.34 6.02
N GLN A 15 -5.58 -6.02 7.25
CA GLN A 15 -5.19 -4.79 7.94
C GLN A 15 -3.71 -4.83 8.35
N SER A 16 -3.23 -5.95 8.90
CA SER A 16 -1.82 -6.13 9.24
C SER A 16 -0.93 -6.02 8.01
N ALA A 17 -1.31 -6.63 6.88
CA ALA A 17 -0.58 -6.50 5.62
C ALA A 17 -0.55 -5.05 5.10
N TYR A 18 -1.66 -4.32 5.22
CA TYR A 18 -1.71 -2.89 4.87
C TYR A 18 -0.73 -2.06 5.73
N MET A 19 -0.74 -2.28 7.05
CA MET A 19 0.15 -1.59 7.98
C MET A 19 1.62 -1.94 7.71
N ALA A 20 1.94 -3.21 7.48
CA ALA A 20 3.28 -3.64 7.10
C ALA A 20 3.75 -2.96 5.80
N GLY A 21 2.87 -2.86 4.80
CA GLY A 21 3.14 -2.14 3.56
C GLY A 21 3.43 -0.66 3.79
N SER A 22 2.64 0.01 4.62
CA SER A 22 2.88 1.43 4.95
C SER A 22 4.19 1.68 5.68
N MET A 23 4.65 0.74 6.53
CA MET A 23 5.95 0.88 7.21
C MET A 23 7.11 0.78 6.22
N VAL A 24 7.09 -0.22 5.34
CA VAL A 24 8.10 -0.38 4.29
C VAL A 24 8.13 0.85 3.38
N ALA A 25 6.97 1.39 3.06
CA ALA A 25 6.84 2.57 2.23
C ALA A 25 7.40 3.83 2.86
N VAL A 26 7.09 4.11 4.13
CA VAL A 26 7.63 5.28 4.83
C VAL A 26 9.16 5.20 4.93
N VAL A 27 9.72 4.02 5.22
CA VAL A 27 11.17 3.83 5.29
C VAL A 27 11.81 4.00 3.90
N GLY A 28 11.25 3.33 2.88
CA GLY A 28 11.79 3.36 1.52
C GLY A 28 11.64 4.72 0.83
N LEU A 29 10.45 5.32 0.90
CA LEU A 29 10.17 6.63 0.31
C LEU A 29 10.81 7.77 1.10
N GLY A 30 11.01 7.61 2.41
CA GLY A 30 11.83 8.52 3.21
C GLY A 30 13.26 8.56 2.67
N GLN A 31 13.92 7.41 2.57
CA GLN A 31 15.29 7.32 2.03
C GLN A 31 15.38 7.72 0.55
N ALA A 32 14.37 7.39 -0.25
CA ALA A 32 14.33 7.80 -1.65
C ALA A 32 14.12 9.31 -1.80
N SER A 33 13.31 9.92 -0.95
CA SER A 33 13.05 11.38 -0.94
C SER A 33 14.33 12.17 -0.70
N ASP A 34 15.23 11.65 0.15
CA ASP A 34 16.51 12.30 0.41
C ASP A 34 17.48 12.24 -0.79
N ASN A 35 17.33 11.25 -1.69
CA ASN A 35 18.30 10.99 -2.76
C ASN A 35 17.86 11.40 -4.17
N PHE A 36 16.58 11.25 -4.53
CA PHE A 36 16.12 11.31 -5.94
C PHE A 36 15.36 12.59 -6.35
N GLY A 37 15.14 13.52 -5.41
CA GLY A 37 14.35 14.72 -5.66
C GLY A 37 12.84 14.45 -5.63
N ARG A 38 12.05 15.48 -5.28
CA ARG A 38 10.65 15.33 -4.83
C ARG A 38 9.64 14.95 -5.93
N LEU A 39 9.84 15.37 -7.18
CA LEU A 39 8.88 15.16 -8.28
C LEU A 39 8.76 13.71 -8.79
N PRO A 40 9.85 12.99 -9.11
CA PRO A 40 9.75 11.65 -9.70
C PRO A 40 9.12 10.62 -8.73
N ILE A 41 9.31 10.83 -7.43
CA ILE A 41 8.77 9.95 -6.38
C ILE A 41 7.24 10.06 -6.30
N ILE A 42 6.68 11.25 -6.49
CA ILE A 42 5.21 11.46 -6.49
C ILE A 42 4.58 10.72 -7.67
N TRP A 43 5.12 10.92 -8.87
CA TRP A 43 4.62 10.25 -10.07
C TRP A 43 4.77 8.72 -9.96
N GLY A 44 5.92 8.23 -9.49
CA GLY A 44 6.14 6.80 -9.25
C GLY A 44 5.15 6.19 -8.25
N SER A 45 4.90 6.87 -7.13
CA SER A 45 3.94 6.42 -6.12
C SER A 45 2.51 6.34 -6.67
N PHE A 46 2.13 7.32 -7.50
CA PHE A 46 0.83 7.35 -8.18
C PHE A 46 0.66 6.17 -9.15
N PHE A 47 1.68 5.88 -9.96
CA PHE A 47 1.64 4.75 -10.88
C PHE A 47 1.52 3.41 -10.15
N VAL A 48 2.32 3.22 -9.08
CA VAL A 48 2.27 2.01 -8.26
C VAL A 48 0.89 1.83 -7.63
N GLU A 49 0.28 2.90 -7.11
CA GLU A 49 -1.05 2.83 -6.52
C GLU A 49 -2.13 2.45 -7.55
N ILE A 50 -2.11 3.08 -8.74
CA ILE A 50 -3.09 2.80 -9.80
C ILE A 50 -3.00 1.33 -10.24
N ILE A 51 -1.79 0.82 -10.48
CA ILE A 51 -1.58 -0.57 -10.90
C ILE A 51 -2.04 -1.54 -9.80
N ALA A 52 -1.75 -1.22 -8.54
CA ALA A 52 -2.18 -2.00 -7.39
C ALA A 52 -3.71 -2.01 -7.23
N ALA A 53 -4.38 -0.86 -7.43
CA ALA A 53 -5.83 -0.73 -7.34
C ALA A 53 -6.56 -1.51 -8.44
N ILE A 54 -6.04 -1.47 -9.67
CA ILE A 54 -6.59 -2.26 -10.79
C ILE A 54 -6.43 -3.76 -10.49
N SER A 55 -5.26 -4.18 -10.01
CA SER A 55 -5.00 -5.57 -9.62
C SER A 55 -5.87 -6.04 -8.47
N LEU A 56 -6.17 -5.17 -7.50
CA LEU A 56 -7.05 -5.44 -6.38
C LEU A 56 -8.49 -5.67 -6.84
N THR A 57 -8.96 -4.85 -7.79
CA THR A 57 -10.31 -4.93 -8.36
C THR A 57 -10.53 -6.22 -9.14
N PHE A 58 -9.49 -6.71 -9.82
CA PHE A 58 -9.53 -7.96 -10.58
C PHE A 58 -9.23 -9.21 -9.74
N SER A 59 -8.93 -9.07 -8.45
CA SER A 59 -8.44 -10.17 -7.63
C SER A 59 -9.57 -11.09 -7.16
N VAL A 60 -9.61 -12.31 -7.72
CA VAL A 60 -10.53 -13.38 -7.29
C VAL A 60 -9.91 -14.25 -6.18
N ASN A 61 -8.58 -14.22 -6.01
CA ASN A 61 -7.84 -14.99 -5.00
C ASN A 61 -7.45 -14.14 -3.79
N ILE A 62 -7.55 -14.73 -2.58
CA ILE A 62 -7.17 -14.09 -1.30
C ILE A 62 -5.71 -13.66 -1.26
N TYR A 63 -4.80 -14.47 -1.80
CA TYR A 63 -3.36 -14.15 -1.81
C TYR A 63 -3.05 -12.94 -2.70
N GLN A 64 -3.68 -12.89 -3.88
CA GLN A 64 -3.53 -11.77 -4.80
C GLN A 64 -4.16 -10.49 -4.24
N TYR A 65 -5.26 -10.61 -3.50
CA TYR A 65 -5.89 -9.49 -2.80
C TYR A 65 -4.96 -8.94 -1.70
N LEU A 66 -4.28 -9.81 -0.96
CA LEU A 66 -3.36 -9.40 0.10
C LEU A 66 -2.12 -8.68 -0.46
N ILE A 67 -1.51 -9.22 -1.52
CA ILE A 67 -0.34 -8.64 -2.17
C ILE A 67 -0.68 -7.29 -2.81
N SER A 68 -1.78 -7.21 -3.57
CA SER A 68 -2.20 -5.95 -4.18
C SER A 68 -2.52 -4.88 -3.14
N ARG A 69 -3.13 -5.24 -2.00
CA ARG A 69 -3.37 -4.28 -0.91
C ARG A 69 -2.10 -3.82 -0.21
N PHE A 70 -1.07 -4.66 -0.12
CA PHE A 70 0.25 -4.26 0.37
C PHE A 70 0.87 -3.19 -0.54
N PHE A 71 0.88 -3.41 -1.86
CA PHE A 71 1.38 -2.42 -2.82
C PHE A 71 0.54 -1.15 -2.85
N LEU A 72 -0.79 -1.27 -2.70
CA LEU A 72 -1.69 -0.12 -2.57
C LEU A 72 -1.35 0.70 -1.31
N ALA A 73 -1.09 0.03 -0.18
CA ALA A 73 -0.67 0.68 1.06
C ALA A 73 0.65 1.43 0.87
N VAL A 74 1.58 0.84 0.13
CA VAL A 74 2.88 1.44 -0.18
C VAL A 74 2.72 2.72 -1.02
N GLY A 75 1.97 2.65 -2.12
CA GLY A 75 1.70 3.81 -2.98
C GLY A 75 0.93 4.92 -2.26
N ALA A 76 -0.11 4.55 -1.49
CA ALA A 76 -0.94 5.49 -0.75
C ALA A 76 -0.11 6.23 0.30
N SER A 77 0.58 5.52 1.19
CA SER A 77 1.42 6.13 2.23
C SER A 77 2.53 7.01 1.66
N GLY A 78 3.11 6.63 0.52
CA GLY A 78 4.03 7.46 -0.25
C GLY A 78 3.43 8.79 -0.71
N ARG A 79 2.21 8.75 -1.25
CA ARG A 79 1.47 9.97 -1.64
C ARG A 79 1.14 10.85 -0.45
N TRP A 80 0.73 10.27 0.69
CA TRP A 80 0.48 11.04 1.91
C TRP A 80 1.75 11.72 2.42
N ALA A 81 2.86 10.97 2.52
CA ALA A 81 4.13 11.50 2.98
C ALA A 81 4.69 12.59 2.05
N THR A 82 4.55 12.44 0.74
CA THR A 82 4.93 13.48 -0.23
C THR A 82 3.96 14.66 -0.25
N GLY A 83 2.67 14.46 0.05
CA GLY A 83 1.71 15.55 0.26
C GLY A 83 2.10 16.46 1.42
N PHE A 84 2.52 15.90 2.55
CA PHE A 84 3.06 16.67 3.68
C PHE A 84 4.36 17.42 3.36
N VAL A 85 5.13 16.93 2.40
CA VAL A 85 6.37 17.59 2.00
C VAL A 85 6.12 18.78 1.08
N LEU A 86 5.03 18.74 0.30
CA LEU A 86 4.61 19.79 -0.63
C LEU A 86 3.82 20.92 0.01
N SER A 87 3.40 20.76 1.27
CA SER A 87 2.76 21.80 2.09
C SER A 87 3.76 22.72 2.78
#